data_AF-A0A1G4TYB0-F1
#
_entry.id   AF-A0A1G4TYB0-F1
#
_cell.length_a   1.000
_cell.length_b   1.000
_cell.length_c   1.000
_cell.angle_alpha   90.00
_cell.angle_beta   90.00
_cell.angle_gamma   90.00
#
_symmetry.space_group_name_H-M   'P 1'
#
loop_
_entity.id
_entity.type
_entity.pdbx_description
1 polymer ?
#
loop_
_entity_poly.entity_id
_entity_poly.type
_entity_poly.pdbx_seq_one_letter_code
_entity_poly.pdbx_strand_id
1 'polypeptide(L)'
;MKVKHLAICLAISSFTLHLSATANAKSGGACHKPAKAAPAVEGWYFRAVSGYPAAIAFEPVVLFKNGEYFDVGDEPIETLDVTAAKSSRPKAWGTWKKTGATFYLTNNEGKTYDYKLGEGNWFPAYPYTGSIKLKKGYEKVSGGDYGNGTNALVIKKINFIDDTHFTEGSNGGIMTPAASAWKKTGGKGGTYKIYGNTIELNYGSKVIKKSFALGASGSPAHPTNTMIFIGGDAYTDTE
;
A
#
# COMPACT_ATOMS: atom_id res chain seq x y z
N MET A 1 -28.30 -31.43 -45.79
CA MET A 1 -28.33 -32.89 -45.50
C MET A 1 -27.88 -33.10 -44.06
N LYS A 2 -28.67 -33.87 -43.30
CA LYS A 2 -28.44 -34.26 -41.91
C LYS A 2 -27.55 -35.50 -41.88
N VAL A 3 -26.61 -35.59 -40.95
CA VAL A 3 -26.27 -36.88 -40.31
C VAL A 3 -26.02 -36.63 -38.82
N LYS A 4 -26.77 -37.37 -38.00
CA LYS A 4 -26.69 -37.46 -36.54
C LYS A 4 -26.07 -38.81 -36.18
N HIS A 5 -25.15 -38.86 -35.23
CA HIS A 5 -24.80 -40.01 -34.37
C HIS A 5 -24.45 -39.37 -33.00
N LEU A 6 -25.04 -39.59 -31.83
CA LEU A 6 -25.68 -40.71 -31.12
C LEU A 6 -24.78 -41.92 -30.79
N ALA A 7 -24.26 -41.95 -29.55
CA ALA A 7 -24.16 -43.12 -28.64
C ALA A 7 -23.46 -42.64 -27.34
N ILE A 8 -24.13 -42.57 -26.17
CA ILE A 8 -24.51 -43.61 -25.19
C ILE A 8 -23.43 -43.87 -24.11
N CYS A 9 -23.79 -43.43 -22.90
CA CYS A 9 -23.57 -43.94 -21.54
C CYS A 9 -22.37 -44.84 -21.19
N LEU A 10 -21.71 -44.52 -20.06
CA LEU A 10 -21.71 -45.44 -18.89
C LEU A 10 -21.42 -44.66 -17.59
N ALA A 11 -22.32 -44.80 -16.62
CA ALA A 11 -22.11 -44.39 -15.24
C ALA A 11 -21.46 -45.55 -14.47
N ILE A 12 -20.48 -45.27 -13.63
CA ILE A 12 -20.02 -46.19 -12.59
C ILE A 12 -20.05 -45.42 -11.27
N SER A 13 -21.01 -45.82 -10.45
CA SER A 13 -21.13 -45.49 -9.04
C SER A 13 -20.18 -46.38 -8.25
N SER A 14 -19.40 -45.82 -7.34
CA SER A 14 -18.63 -46.60 -6.37
C SER A 14 -18.76 -45.95 -5.01
N PHE A 15 -19.63 -46.56 -4.21
CA PHE A 15 -19.73 -46.39 -2.76
C PHE A 15 -18.44 -46.87 -2.09
N THR A 16 -17.88 -46.05 -1.21
CA THR A 16 -17.06 -46.52 -0.09
C THR A 16 -17.48 -45.77 1.17
N LEU A 17 -18.21 -46.48 2.04
CA LEU A 17 -18.23 -46.23 3.48
C LEU A 17 -16.86 -46.62 4.04
N HIS A 18 -16.28 -45.83 4.93
CA HIS A 18 -16.15 -46.21 6.35
C HIS A 18 -15.38 -45.18 7.21
N LEU A 19 -15.80 -45.20 8.48
CA LEU A 19 -15.11 -44.80 9.71
C LEU A 19 -15.15 -43.32 10.13
N SER A 20 -16.19 -43.04 10.92
CA SER A 20 -16.20 -42.07 12.01
C SER A 20 -15.03 -42.30 12.97
N ALA A 21 -14.25 -41.24 13.21
CA ALA A 21 -13.45 -41.09 14.42
C ALA A 21 -13.75 -39.70 15.00
N THR A 22 -14.65 -39.66 15.97
CA THR A 22 -14.90 -38.49 16.82
C THR A 22 -13.71 -38.30 17.76
N ALA A 23 -12.72 -37.51 17.34
CA ALA A 23 -11.71 -36.98 18.24
C ALA A 23 -12.30 -35.77 18.97
N ASN A 24 -12.69 -35.99 20.22
CA ASN A 24 -13.11 -34.98 21.17
C ASN A 24 -11.90 -34.12 21.57
N ALA A 25 -11.58 -33.10 20.78
CA ALA A 25 -10.60 -32.09 21.13
C ALA A 25 -11.30 -30.94 21.87
N LYS A 26 -11.33 -31.01 23.21
CA LYS A 26 -11.47 -29.82 24.05
C LYS A 26 -10.21 -28.95 23.85
N SER A 27 -10.29 -28.01 22.93
CA SER A 27 -9.35 -26.90 22.80
C SER A 27 -10.15 -25.62 23.03
N GLY A 28 -9.78 -24.86 24.06
CA GLY A 28 -10.49 -23.66 24.50
C GLY A 28 -10.62 -22.69 23.34
N GLY A 29 -11.86 -22.47 22.90
CA GLY A 29 -12.20 -21.49 21.88
C GLY A 29 -11.94 -20.09 22.40
N ALA A 30 -10.73 -19.57 22.18
CA ALA A 30 -10.59 -18.16 21.93
C ALA A 30 -11.43 -17.88 20.68
N CYS A 31 -12.62 -17.29 20.88
CA CYS A 31 -13.46 -16.79 19.81
C CYS A 31 -12.71 -15.62 19.15
N HIS A 32 -11.74 -15.95 18.30
CA HIS A 32 -11.20 -14.99 17.35
C HIS A 32 -12.33 -14.73 16.36
N LYS A 33 -13.10 -13.67 16.65
CA LYS A 33 -14.02 -13.08 15.70
C LYS A 33 -13.24 -12.93 14.39
N PRO A 34 -13.65 -13.56 13.28
CA PRO A 34 -12.90 -13.45 12.04
C PRO A 34 -12.83 -11.97 11.69
N ALA A 35 -11.61 -11.44 11.54
CA ALA A 35 -11.40 -10.07 11.13
C ALA A 35 -12.24 -9.83 9.86
N LYS A 36 -13.07 -8.79 9.87
CA LYS A 36 -13.90 -8.49 8.71
C LYS A 36 -12.96 -8.10 7.57
N ALA A 37 -12.93 -8.92 6.52
CA ALA A 37 -12.13 -8.65 5.33
C ALA A 37 -12.38 -7.23 4.81
N ALA A 38 -11.34 -6.59 4.29
CA ALA A 38 -11.44 -5.26 3.71
C ALA A 38 -12.52 -5.24 2.61
N PRO A 39 -13.29 -4.15 2.47
CA PRO A 39 -14.25 -4.03 1.39
C PRO A 39 -13.56 -4.14 0.03
N ALA A 40 -14.32 -4.49 -1.01
CA ALA A 40 -13.81 -4.48 -2.37
C ALA A 40 -13.28 -3.08 -2.74
N VAL A 41 -12.06 -3.04 -3.25
CA VAL A 41 -11.41 -1.79 -3.69
C VAL A 41 -12.03 -1.34 -5.02
N GLU A 42 -12.35 -0.05 -5.10
CA GLU A 42 -12.69 0.64 -6.34
C GLU A 42 -11.42 1.14 -7.05
N GLY A 43 -10.51 1.76 -6.30
CA GLY A 43 -9.24 2.22 -6.84
C GLY A 43 -8.29 2.75 -5.78
N TRP A 44 -7.01 2.78 -6.14
CA TRP A 44 -5.96 3.42 -5.36
C TRP A 44 -5.57 4.74 -5.99
N TYR A 45 -5.23 5.71 -5.15
CA TYR A 45 -4.89 7.06 -5.55
C TYR A 45 -3.81 7.63 -4.63
N PHE A 46 -3.21 8.73 -5.07
CA PHE A 46 -2.35 9.57 -4.26
C PHE A 46 -2.95 10.96 -4.15
N ARG A 47 -2.93 11.47 -2.93
CA ARG A 47 -3.21 12.87 -2.64
C ARG A 47 -1.90 13.58 -2.34
N ALA A 48 -1.57 14.63 -3.11
CA ALA A 48 -0.54 15.56 -2.70
C ALA A 48 -1.11 16.48 -1.61
N VAL A 49 -0.44 16.58 -0.48
CA VAL A 49 -0.80 17.48 0.62
C VAL A 49 0.36 18.43 0.90
N SER A 50 0.04 19.72 1.06
CA SER A 50 1.00 20.71 1.53
C SER A 50 1.19 20.55 3.03
N GLY A 51 2.40 20.18 3.45
CA GLY A 51 2.85 20.17 4.83
C GLY A 51 3.52 21.49 5.20
N TYR A 52 3.20 21.99 6.40
CA TYR A 52 3.88 23.14 6.98
C TYR A 52 5.33 22.76 7.38
N PRO A 53 6.36 23.59 7.10
CA PRO A 53 6.29 24.92 6.47
C PRO A 53 6.49 24.96 4.93
N ALA A 54 6.94 23.89 4.25
CA ALA A 54 7.12 23.88 2.79
C ALA A 54 7.33 22.48 2.18
N ALA A 55 6.81 21.41 2.80
CA ALA A 55 7.03 20.05 2.32
C ALA A 55 5.79 19.53 1.59
N ILE A 56 5.90 19.13 0.33
CA ILE A 56 4.84 18.36 -0.34
C ILE A 56 4.97 16.92 0.15
N ALA A 57 3.93 16.40 0.80
CA ALA A 57 3.82 14.98 1.11
C ALA A 57 2.81 14.34 0.16
N PHE A 58 3.00 13.06 -0.14
CA PHE A 58 2.05 12.28 -0.90
C PHE A 58 1.46 11.21 0.00
N GLU A 59 0.13 11.20 0.10
CA GLU A 59 -0.62 10.26 0.92
C GLU A 59 -1.32 9.24 0.02
N PRO A 60 -1.08 7.93 0.20
CA PRO A 60 -1.83 6.91 -0.50
C PRO A 60 -3.26 6.81 0.07
N VAL A 61 -4.24 6.80 -0.83
CA VAL A 61 -5.66 6.72 -0.49
C VAL A 61 -6.29 5.57 -1.25
N VAL A 62 -7.06 4.74 -0.55
CA VAL A 62 -7.90 3.71 -1.15
C VAL A 62 -9.35 4.14 -1.13
N LEU A 63 -10.02 4.00 -2.27
CA LEU A 63 -11.46 4.12 -2.39
C LEU A 63 -12.06 2.72 -2.41
N PHE A 64 -13.05 2.47 -1.55
CA PHE A 64 -13.79 1.23 -1.51
C PHE A 64 -15.13 1.33 -2.22
N LYS A 65 -15.61 0.23 -2.81
CA LYS A 65 -16.89 0.17 -3.53
C LYS A 65 -18.12 0.45 -2.66
N ASN A 66 -17.99 0.38 -1.34
CA ASN A 66 -19.06 0.72 -0.40
C ASN A 66 -19.18 2.24 -0.13
N GLY A 67 -18.38 3.07 -0.80
CA GLY A 67 -18.39 4.53 -0.63
C GLY A 67 -17.53 5.03 0.54
N GLU A 68 -16.74 4.16 1.18
CA GLU A 68 -15.75 4.57 2.19
C GLU A 68 -14.38 4.76 1.55
N TYR A 69 -13.58 5.68 2.09
CA TYR A 69 -12.16 5.78 1.75
C TYR A 69 -11.29 5.56 2.99
N PHE A 70 -10.04 5.20 2.75
CA PHE A 70 -9.02 5.02 3.79
C PHE A 70 -7.68 5.62 3.37
N ASP A 71 -7.11 6.46 4.23
CA ASP A 71 -5.73 6.96 4.12
C ASP A 71 -4.77 5.83 4.55
N VAL A 72 -4.11 5.24 3.56
CA VAL A 72 -3.34 4.00 3.71
C VAL A 72 -2.07 4.27 4.54
N GLY A 73 -1.83 3.41 5.53
CA GLY A 73 -0.63 3.46 6.36
C GLY A 73 0.30 2.27 6.10
N ASP A 74 0.93 1.79 7.17
CA ASP A 74 1.88 0.67 7.10
C ASP A 74 1.21 -0.62 6.66
N GLU A 75 0.12 -1.02 7.32
CA GLU A 75 -0.55 -2.31 7.08
C GLU A 75 -1.08 -2.50 5.64
N PRO A 76 -0.89 -3.68 5.02
CA PRO A 76 -1.53 -4.03 3.74
C PRO A 76 -3.06 -4.10 3.85
N ILE A 77 -3.75 -3.58 2.84
CA ILE A 77 -5.23 -3.57 2.77
C ILE A 77 -5.81 -4.98 2.78
N GLU A 78 -5.13 -5.93 2.14
CA GLU A 78 -5.56 -7.33 2.01
C GLU A 78 -5.67 -8.04 3.38
N THR A 79 -4.93 -7.55 4.38
CA THR A 79 -4.91 -8.08 5.74
C THR A 79 -5.49 -7.12 6.78
N LEU A 80 -6.06 -6.00 6.34
CA LEU A 80 -6.57 -4.94 7.21
C LEU A 80 -7.82 -5.43 7.97
N ASP A 81 -7.74 -5.47 9.30
CA ASP A 81 -8.96 -5.50 10.13
C ASP A 81 -9.58 -4.11 10.15
N VAL A 82 -10.61 -3.93 9.32
CA VAL A 82 -11.33 -2.65 9.17
C VAL A 82 -11.88 -2.14 10.49
N THR A 83 -12.38 -3.04 11.35
CA THR A 83 -13.01 -2.63 12.61
C THR A 83 -11.95 -2.12 13.58
N ALA A 84 -10.84 -2.86 13.70
CA ALA A 84 -9.70 -2.43 14.51
C ALA A 84 -9.09 -1.13 13.97
N ALA A 85 -8.94 -1.01 12.65
CA ALA A 85 -8.37 0.16 11.99
C ALA A 85 -9.23 1.42 12.15
N LYS A 86 -10.56 1.31 12.06
CA LYS A 86 -11.47 2.43 12.35
C LYS A 86 -11.41 2.87 13.81
N SER A 87 -11.21 1.92 14.73
CA SER A 87 -11.08 2.23 16.15
C SER A 87 -9.74 2.88 16.48
N SER A 88 -8.64 2.43 15.87
CA SER A 88 -7.29 2.91 16.19
C SER A 88 -6.91 4.18 15.42
N ARG A 89 -7.40 4.33 14.19
CA ARG A 89 -7.09 5.45 13.27
C ARG A 89 -8.37 6.07 12.69
N PRO A 90 -9.33 6.55 13.51
CA PRO A 90 -10.61 7.06 13.00
C PRO A 90 -10.47 8.21 12.00
N LYS A 91 -9.40 9.03 12.12
CA LYS A 91 -9.10 10.14 11.21
C LYS A 91 -8.67 9.71 9.80
N ALA A 92 -8.20 8.48 9.64
CA ALA A 92 -7.79 7.93 8.35
C ALA A 92 -8.99 7.45 7.50
N TRP A 93 -10.22 7.55 8.02
CA TRP A 93 -11.41 7.07 7.35
C TRP A 93 -12.34 8.23 6.99
N GLY A 94 -13.06 8.07 5.89
CA GLY A 94 -14.12 8.97 5.48
C GLY A 94 -15.00 8.33 4.42
N THR A 95 -15.82 9.14 3.76
CA THR A 95 -16.68 8.69 2.65
C THR A 95 -16.27 9.37 1.36
N TRP A 96 -16.56 8.72 0.24
CA TRP A 96 -16.33 9.29 -1.07
C TRP A 96 -17.51 9.05 -2.00
N LYS A 97 -17.61 9.91 -3.00
CA LYS A 97 -18.50 9.74 -4.16
C LYS A 97 -17.85 10.33 -5.40
N LYS A 98 -18.26 9.86 -6.57
CA LYS A 98 -17.85 10.43 -7.86
C LYS A 98 -19.05 11.06 -8.55
N THR A 99 -18.87 12.25 -9.10
CA THR A 99 -19.88 12.94 -9.94
C THR A 99 -19.18 13.49 -11.17
N GLY A 100 -19.51 12.94 -12.34
CA GLY A 100 -18.73 13.20 -13.56
C GLY A 100 -17.27 12.78 -13.40
N ALA A 101 -16.34 13.71 -13.66
CA ALA A 101 -14.91 13.49 -13.50
C ALA A 101 -14.38 13.78 -12.08
N THR A 102 -15.21 14.35 -11.20
CA THR A 102 -14.80 14.82 -9.88
C THR A 102 -15.08 13.77 -8.80
N PHE A 103 -14.08 13.52 -7.95
CA PHE A 103 -14.16 12.72 -6.74
C PHE A 103 -14.34 13.67 -5.56
N TYR A 104 -15.33 13.40 -4.72
CA TYR A 104 -15.59 14.14 -3.49
C TYR A 104 -15.29 13.24 -2.32
N LEU A 105 -14.29 13.60 -1.51
CA LEU A 105 -13.93 12.88 -0.29
C LEU A 105 -14.35 13.71 0.91
N THR A 106 -15.19 13.15 1.78
CA THR A 106 -15.65 13.74 3.03
C THR A 106 -14.93 13.05 4.18
N ASN A 107 -14.11 13.81 4.91
CA ASN A 107 -13.32 13.27 6.02
C ASN A 107 -14.17 12.97 7.26
N ASN A 108 -13.54 12.41 8.30
CA ASN A 108 -14.17 12.09 9.58
C ASN A 108 -14.75 13.32 10.32
N GLU A 109 -14.35 14.54 9.95
CA GLU A 109 -14.86 15.81 10.49
C GLU A 109 -16.04 16.37 9.67
N GLY A 110 -16.47 15.67 8.61
CA GLY A 110 -17.54 16.09 7.71
C GLY A 110 -17.10 17.12 6.66
N LYS A 111 -15.81 17.44 6.57
CA LYS A 111 -15.28 18.36 5.56
C LYS A 111 -15.07 17.63 4.23
N THR A 112 -15.60 18.22 3.16
CA THR A 112 -15.52 17.66 1.81
C THR A 112 -14.49 18.38 0.96
N TYR A 113 -13.72 17.61 0.21
CA TYR A 113 -12.73 18.08 -0.75
C TYR A 113 -13.00 17.46 -2.11
N ASP A 114 -12.84 18.24 -3.17
CA ASP A 114 -12.97 17.79 -4.55
C ASP A 114 -11.61 17.53 -5.18
N TYR A 115 -11.57 16.47 -5.98
CA TYR A 115 -10.37 16.00 -6.67
C TYR A 115 -10.71 15.57 -8.09
N LYS A 116 -9.82 15.83 -9.04
CA LYS A 116 -9.95 15.40 -10.43
C LYS A 116 -8.65 14.79 -10.89
N LEU A 117 -8.74 13.73 -11.69
CA LEU A 117 -7.54 13.12 -12.26
C LEU A 117 -6.94 14.06 -13.32
N GLY A 118 -5.62 14.27 -13.26
CA GLY A 118 -4.92 15.15 -14.18
C GLY A 118 -4.99 16.64 -13.82
N GLU A 119 -5.68 17.00 -12.73
CA GLU A 119 -5.75 18.37 -12.21
C GLU A 119 -5.36 18.39 -10.72
N GLY A 120 -4.51 19.34 -10.33
CA GLY A 120 -4.18 19.60 -8.93
C GLY A 120 -3.44 18.45 -8.25
N ASN A 121 -4.02 17.94 -7.15
CA ASN A 121 -3.31 17.14 -6.15
C ASN A 121 -3.78 15.67 -6.09
N TRP A 122 -4.35 15.12 -7.16
CA TRP A 122 -4.93 13.78 -7.18
C TRP A 122 -4.46 12.93 -8.36
N PHE A 123 -3.82 11.81 -8.04
CA PHE A 123 -3.15 10.95 -9.02
C PHE A 123 -3.63 9.51 -8.86
N PRO A 124 -3.78 8.72 -9.93
CA PRO A 124 -4.03 7.30 -9.78
C PRO A 124 -2.80 6.60 -9.24
N ALA A 125 -3.02 5.47 -8.57
CA ALA A 125 -1.98 4.61 -8.03
C ALA A 125 -2.23 3.17 -8.49
N TYR A 126 -1.16 2.43 -8.75
CA TYR A 126 -1.27 1.12 -9.39
C TYR A 126 -0.66 0.00 -8.55
N PRO A 127 -1.27 -1.20 -8.53
CA PRO A 127 -0.64 -2.38 -7.96
C PRO A 127 0.60 -2.78 -8.79
N TYR A 128 1.50 -3.52 -8.15
CA TYR A 128 2.59 -4.19 -8.84
C TYR A 128 2.09 -5.41 -9.60
N THR A 129 2.38 -5.45 -10.90
CA THR A 129 2.02 -6.55 -11.81
C THR A 129 3.22 -7.40 -12.25
N GLY A 130 4.44 -7.03 -11.84
CA GLY A 130 5.67 -7.69 -12.26
C GLY A 130 6.26 -7.20 -13.59
N SER A 131 5.57 -6.35 -14.35
CA SER A 131 6.05 -5.87 -15.66
C SER A 131 7.00 -4.68 -15.57
N ILE A 132 6.96 -3.92 -14.48
CA ILE A 132 7.80 -2.74 -14.26
C ILE A 132 8.89 -3.11 -13.25
N LYS A 133 10.16 -3.09 -13.66
CA LYS A 133 11.28 -3.28 -12.74
C LYS A 133 11.42 -2.07 -11.83
N LEU A 134 11.74 -2.27 -10.56
CA LEU A 134 12.06 -1.16 -9.66
C LEU A 134 13.42 -0.55 -10.01
N LYS A 135 13.56 0.77 -9.80
CA LYS A 135 14.86 1.45 -9.88
C LYS A 135 15.73 1.09 -8.68
N LYS A 136 17.04 1.33 -8.78
CA LYS A 136 17.98 0.88 -7.75
C LYS A 136 17.80 1.60 -6.42
N GLY A 137 17.48 2.89 -6.45
CA GLY A 137 17.49 3.76 -5.27
C GLY A 137 16.27 4.65 -5.21
N TYR A 138 15.72 4.78 -4.02
CA TYR A 138 14.55 5.59 -3.71
C TYR A 138 14.75 6.37 -2.42
N GLU A 139 14.34 7.63 -2.43
CA GLU A 139 14.41 8.56 -1.30
C GLU A 139 13.01 8.97 -0.88
N LYS A 140 12.75 8.97 0.43
CA LYS A 140 11.46 9.41 0.96
C LYS A 140 11.23 10.87 0.61
N VAL A 141 10.06 11.15 0.06
CA VAL A 141 9.56 12.50 -0.17
C VAL A 141 9.07 13.08 1.17
N SER A 142 10.00 13.45 2.05
CA SER A 142 9.69 14.26 3.24
C SER A 142 10.89 15.07 3.71
N GLY A 143 10.77 16.39 3.63
CA GLY A 143 11.77 17.36 4.04
C GLY A 143 11.51 18.71 3.36
N GLY A 144 11.80 19.80 4.04
CA GLY A 144 11.65 21.16 3.51
C GLY A 144 12.56 22.13 4.25
N ASP A 145 12.84 23.28 3.63
CA ASP A 145 13.48 24.42 4.26
C ASP A 145 12.51 25.06 5.27
N TYR A 146 12.94 25.24 6.51
CA TYR A 146 12.13 25.78 7.61
C TYR A 146 12.19 27.32 7.70
N GLY A 147 12.78 27.99 6.72
CA GLY A 147 12.76 29.46 6.60
C GLY A 147 13.63 30.18 7.63
N ASN A 148 14.48 29.46 8.37
CA ASN A 148 15.39 30.00 9.38
C ASN A 148 16.82 29.42 9.29
N GLY A 149 17.17 28.79 8.16
CA GLY A 149 18.45 28.09 7.98
C GLY A 149 18.51 26.69 8.58
N THR A 150 17.41 26.19 9.19
CA THR A 150 17.28 24.79 9.61
C THR A 150 16.73 23.97 8.45
N ASN A 151 17.43 22.89 8.12
CA ASN A 151 16.94 21.85 7.21
C ASN A 151 16.80 20.55 8.01
N ALA A 152 15.58 20.02 8.12
CA ALA A 152 15.35 18.66 8.62
C ALA A 152 15.21 17.72 7.41
N LEU A 153 16.33 17.09 7.05
CA LEU A 153 16.40 16.08 5.99
C LEU A 153 16.35 14.70 6.66
N VAL A 154 15.14 14.20 6.96
CA VAL A 154 14.98 12.76 7.24
C VAL A 154 14.85 12.05 5.90
N ILE A 155 16.00 11.79 5.27
CA ILE A 155 16.05 11.01 4.04
C ILE A 155 16.11 9.54 4.44
N LYS A 156 14.95 8.88 4.49
CA LYS A 156 14.91 7.42 4.45
C LYS A 156 15.22 7.00 3.02
N LYS A 157 16.20 6.12 2.86
CA LYS A 157 16.57 5.54 1.56
C LYS A 157 16.17 4.08 1.55
N ILE A 158 15.62 3.60 0.45
CA ILE A 158 15.55 2.17 0.16
C ILE A 158 16.26 1.92 -1.17
N ASN A 159 17.14 0.93 -1.18
CA ASN A 159 17.83 0.51 -2.39
C ASN A 159 17.41 -0.93 -2.72
N PHE A 160 16.93 -1.15 -3.94
CA PHE A 160 16.69 -2.47 -4.50
C PHE A 160 17.96 -2.88 -5.25
N ILE A 161 18.70 -3.85 -4.69
CA ILE A 161 19.98 -4.32 -5.23
C ILE A 161 19.73 -5.14 -6.51
N ASP A 162 18.71 -5.98 -6.47
CA ASP A 162 18.22 -6.81 -7.57
C ASP A 162 16.71 -7.06 -7.40
N ASP A 163 16.15 -7.98 -8.18
CA ASP A 163 14.72 -8.34 -8.18
C ASP A 163 14.24 -8.96 -6.85
N THR A 164 15.16 -9.27 -5.93
CA THR A 164 14.87 -9.98 -4.67
C THR A 164 15.56 -9.42 -3.43
N HIS A 165 16.59 -8.58 -3.54
CA HIS A 165 17.35 -8.05 -2.40
C HIS A 165 17.21 -6.54 -2.25
N PHE A 166 17.15 -6.07 -1.01
CA PHE A 166 17.09 -4.64 -0.69
C PHE A 166 17.97 -4.26 0.50
N THR A 167 18.25 -2.96 0.62
CA THR A 167 18.85 -2.35 1.81
C THR A 167 18.13 -1.04 2.15
N GLU A 168 18.04 -0.72 3.42
CA GLU A 168 17.53 0.55 3.92
C GLU A 168 18.70 1.43 4.35
N GLY A 169 18.77 2.66 3.86
CA GLY A 169 19.65 3.69 4.40
C GLY A 169 18.86 4.64 5.30
N SER A 170 19.47 5.09 6.39
CA SER A 170 18.97 6.23 7.16
C SER A 170 20.00 7.35 7.12
N ASN A 171 19.65 8.51 6.55
CA ASN A 171 20.35 9.75 6.87
C ASN A 171 19.51 10.49 7.93
N GLY A 172 20.08 10.70 9.11
CA GLY A 172 19.49 11.50 10.17
C GLY A 172 20.49 12.56 10.61
N GLY A 173 20.15 13.83 10.43
CA GLY A 173 20.92 14.97 10.94
C GLY A 173 20.10 16.25 10.88
N ILE A 174 20.17 17.05 11.94
CA ILE A 174 19.74 18.46 11.93
C ILE A 174 20.94 19.25 11.39
N MET A 175 20.76 20.00 10.30
CA MET A 175 21.75 20.98 9.87
C MET A 175 21.44 22.33 10.53
N THR A 176 22.23 22.70 11.53
CA THR A 176 22.37 24.10 11.98
C THR A 176 23.81 24.55 11.67
N PRO A 177 24.11 25.87 11.63
CA PRO A 177 25.48 26.36 11.46
C PRO A 177 26.51 25.82 12.48
N ALA A 178 26.05 25.20 13.58
CA ALA A 178 26.87 24.64 14.65
C ALA A 178 26.75 23.11 14.83
N ALA A 179 26.10 22.38 13.91
CA ALA A 179 25.86 20.95 14.08
C ALA A 179 27.06 20.08 13.65
N SER A 180 27.58 19.25 14.58
CA SER A 180 28.71 18.33 14.36
C SER A 180 28.35 16.85 14.46
N ALA A 181 27.05 16.48 14.42
CA ALA A 181 26.61 15.10 14.60
C ALA A 181 25.97 14.51 13.33
N TRP A 182 26.81 13.92 12.47
CA TRP A 182 26.41 13.04 11.39
C TRP A 182 26.53 11.58 11.86
N LYS A 183 25.42 10.85 12.01
CA LYS A 183 25.44 9.39 12.27
C LYS A 183 24.97 8.62 11.04
N LYS A 184 25.92 7.94 10.38
CA LYS A 184 25.63 6.89 9.39
C LYS A 184 25.29 5.61 10.15
N THR A 185 24.01 5.29 10.30
CA THR A 185 23.59 3.99 10.83
C THR A 185 23.65 2.98 9.67
N GLY A 186 24.43 1.90 9.83
CA GLY A 186 24.54 0.84 8.83
C GLY A 186 23.17 0.26 8.46
N GLY A 187 22.92 0.14 7.16
CA GLY A 187 21.60 -0.19 6.64
C GLY A 187 21.16 -1.60 6.99
N LYS A 188 19.93 -1.76 7.50
CA LYS A 188 19.27 -3.07 7.57
C LYS A 188 18.89 -3.48 6.15
N GLY A 189 19.15 -4.72 5.78
CA GLY A 189 18.83 -5.24 4.45
C GLY A 189 18.33 -6.66 4.52
N GLY A 190 17.87 -7.17 3.39
CA GLY A 190 17.27 -8.48 3.33
C GLY A 190 16.73 -8.79 1.95
N THR A 191 15.73 -9.68 1.91
CA THR A 191 15.01 -10.02 0.68
C THR A 191 13.64 -9.39 0.65
N TYR A 192 13.11 -9.12 -0.53
CA TYR A 192 11.77 -8.58 -0.70
C TYR A 192 10.97 -9.34 -1.76
N LYS A 193 9.65 -9.24 -1.65
CA LYS A 193 8.69 -9.69 -2.66
C LYS A 193 7.57 -8.67 -2.76
N ILE A 194 7.08 -8.43 -3.97
CA ILE A 194 5.95 -7.52 -4.20
C ILE A 194 4.88 -8.27 -4.97
N TYR A 195 3.64 -8.14 -4.51
CA TYR A 195 2.48 -8.71 -5.19
C TYR A 195 1.28 -7.79 -4.95
N GLY A 196 0.65 -7.33 -6.04
CA GLY A 196 -0.49 -6.42 -5.94
C GLY A 196 -0.12 -5.14 -5.20
N ASN A 197 -0.84 -4.85 -4.11
CA ASN A 197 -0.61 -3.68 -3.25
C ASN A 197 0.14 -4.04 -1.96
N THR A 198 0.94 -5.11 -1.95
CA THR A 198 1.75 -5.52 -0.80
C THR A 198 3.21 -5.67 -1.17
N ILE A 199 4.10 -5.19 -0.30
CA ILE A 199 5.52 -5.56 -0.26
C ILE A 199 5.82 -6.32 1.03
N GLU A 200 6.46 -7.48 0.90
CA GLU A 200 7.04 -8.22 2.00
C GLU A 200 8.54 -7.91 2.08
N LEU A 201 9.00 -7.49 3.25
CA LEU A 201 10.40 -7.23 3.57
C LEU A 201 10.85 -8.27 4.60
N ASN A 202 11.76 -9.15 4.18
CA ASN A 202 12.32 -10.21 5.02
C ASN A 202 13.75 -9.86 5.44
N TYR A 203 13.91 -9.54 6.73
CA TYR A 203 15.20 -9.22 7.35
C TYR A 203 15.89 -10.47 7.95
N GLY A 204 15.55 -11.66 7.48
CA GLY A 204 16.06 -12.94 7.95
C GLY A 204 15.26 -13.49 9.14
N SER A 205 15.23 -12.77 10.26
CA SER A 205 14.51 -13.19 11.48
C SER A 205 13.07 -12.69 11.55
N LYS A 206 12.70 -11.73 10.69
CA LYS A 206 11.40 -11.07 10.69
C LYS A 206 10.96 -10.76 9.27
N VAL A 207 9.71 -11.13 8.97
CA VAL A 207 9.01 -10.69 7.76
C VAL A 207 8.04 -9.58 8.15
N ILE A 208 8.13 -8.44 7.45
CA ILE A 208 7.22 -7.31 7.60
C ILE A 208 6.47 -7.16 6.29
N LYS A 209 5.13 -7.12 6.35
CA LYS A 209 4.30 -6.79 5.19
C LYS A 209 3.88 -5.34 5.28
N LYS A 210 3.98 -4.61 4.17
CA LYS A 210 3.55 -3.23 4.06
C LYS A 210 2.69 -3.01 2.82
N SER A 211 1.81 -2.02 2.89
CA SER A 211 1.13 -1.50 1.70
C SER A 211 2.13 -1.04 0.65
N PHE A 212 1.83 -1.30 -0.62
CA PHE A 212 2.65 -0.95 -1.78
C PHE A 212 1.79 -0.36 -2.90
N ALA A 213 2.33 0.63 -3.62
CA ALA A 213 1.76 1.10 -4.88
C ALA A 213 2.82 1.77 -5.76
N LEU A 214 2.61 1.68 -7.07
CA LEU A 214 3.34 2.43 -8.10
C LEU A 214 2.67 3.78 -8.37
N GLY A 215 3.51 4.78 -8.63
CA GLY A 215 3.15 6.08 -9.16
C GLY A 215 2.48 6.01 -10.54
N ALA A 216 2.03 7.16 -11.02
CA ALA A 216 1.47 7.32 -12.36
C ALA A 216 2.18 8.43 -13.13
N SER A 217 2.31 8.27 -14.44
CA SER A 217 2.79 9.30 -15.36
C SER A 217 1.99 9.31 -16.67
N GLY A 218 2.10 10.40 -17.43
CA GLY A 218 1.54 10.54 -18.76
C GLY A 218 0.04 10.84 -18.81
N SER A 219 -0.47 10.99 -20.04
CA SER A 219 -1.88 11.20 -20.36
C SER A 219 -2.24 10.36 -21.60
N PRO A 220 -3.04 9.28 -21.46
CA PRO A 220 -3.65 8.78 -20.23
C PRO A 220 -2.60 8.25 -19.22
N ALA A 221 -2.97 8.29 -17.94
CA ALA A 221 -2.11 7.86 -16.85
C ALA A 221 -1.78 6.35 -16.96
N HIS A 222 -0.50 6.02 -16.80
CA HIS A 222 0.01 4.65 -16.76
C HIS A 222 0.98 4.48 -15.57
N PRO A 223 1.14 3.25 -15.06
CA PRO A 223 2.03 2.99 -13.94
C PRO A 223 3.49 3.32 -14.27
N THR A 224 4.20 3.90 -13.30
CA THR A 224 5.63 4.21 -13.37
C THR A 224 6.34 3.81 -12.08
N ASN A 225 7.64 3.53 -12.18
CA ASN A 225 8.52 3.25 -11.05
C ASN A 225 9.26 4.50 -10.54
N THR A 226 8.98 5.70 -11.05
CA THR A 226 9.66 6.93 -10.61
C THR A 226 9.22 7.38 -9.22
N MET A 227 8.00 6.99 -8.82
CA MET A 227 7.48 7.18 -7.49
C MET A 227 6.87 5.86 -7.02
N ILE A 228 7.18 5.47 -5.78
CA ILE A 228 6.62 4.26 -5.14
C ILE A 228 6.15 4.58 -3.73
N PHE A 229 5.28 3.75 -3.20
CA PHE A 229 4.76 3.89 -1.85
C PHE A 229 5.03 2.62 -1.07
N ILE A 230 5.54 2.77 0.14
CA ILE A 230 5.82 1.66 1.04
C ILE A 230 5.34 2.05 2.43
N GLY A 231 4.25 1.43 2.87
CA GLY A 231 3.70 1.61 4.21
C GLY A 231 3.25 3.04 4.53
N GLY A 232 2.60 3.72 3.58
CA GLY A 232 2.14 5.10 3.75
C GLY A 232 3.19 6.17 3.47
N ASP A 233 4.48 5.80 3.36
CA ASP A 233 5.55 6.71 2.96
C ASP A 233 5.68 6.70 1.42
N ALA A 234 5.77 7.89 0.81
CA ALA A 234 6.08 8.07 -0.60
C ALA A 234 7.58 8.18 -0.83
N TYR A 235 8.09 7.56 -1.89
CA TYR A 235 9.48 7.63 -2.29
C TYR A 235 9.59 7.99 -3.76
N THR A 236 10.54 8.85 -4.09
CA THR A 236 10.94 9.14 -5.47
C THR A 236 12.27 8.48 -5.76
N ASP A 237 12.45 8.07 -7.00
CA ASP A 237 13.71 7.49 -7.41
C ASP A 237 14.86 8.51 -7.39
N THR A 238 16.09 8.01 -7.35
CA THR A 238 17.32 8.81 -7.36
C THR A 238 18.14 8.65 -8.63
N GLU A 239 17.54 8.13 -9.72
CA GLU A 239 18.23 7.76 -10.97
C GLU A 239 17.72 8.54 -12.19
#